data_AF-A0A8J6Y4D1-F1
#
_entry.id   AF-A0A8J6Y4D1-F1
#
_cell.length_a   1.000
_cell.length_b   1.000
_cell.length_c   1.000
_cell.angle_alpha   90.00
_cell.angle_beta   90.00
_cell.angle_gamma   90.00
#
_symmetry.space_group_name_H-M   'P 1'
#
loop_
_entity.id
_entity.type
_entity.pdbx_description
1 polymer ?
#
loop_
_entity_poly.entity_id
_entity_poly.type
_entity_poly.pdbx_seq_one_letter_code
_entity_poly.pdbx_strand_id
1 'polypeptide(L)'
;MVLLLAVASWGCSDRIEPEEVQAAVSIQVAVSEAAMPLMGVLAKEAGKTTPPLELNLLPPSHSGGALAAVLTSDADLAVLTRLPRDEEMRDDLVYMQLARDGLVFATHPGAGVADLSSSALRAIYSGEVTNWSQLGGSNQRIVVLDRPEHSSPKIALRHTIFGPDLVITPNASELERPGMMDISLVTIPGTIGYTSLGGAISGDLKINILGLDGVRPTVPNVEQGIYPLFRPIGLVIPAVPDRKTMLLVDSVYHPDQEQLLSSAGYSPVMMDLTIGILPEINPVLQAQRFHPMEVYLSEAVGHRIAVRIVQLPSYAELLDEYRGGRIDAAFFGSFTYAVANAADSLQLVARPERAGVSTYKGLILARRDSGIRTVEDLRGKRFSFIAETTAADLFVKAWFRRQGIKEPADYLGSMQDAGSHEASIRRILSGEVDAGAAKDLVYSRLLEMEPGIESELVILAESEPVPDNALAIRNTTRLICVRCHQDESKGAVPPANLHALLVEALMKLESHPDGPAVLAAVGADRFVSTTNEDYANLYRMVRELGIDLKSRR
;
A
#
# COMPACT_ATOMS: atom_id res chain seq x y z
N MET A 1 -24.81 -17.83 -85.51
CA MET A 1 -24.95 -19.26 -85.14
C MET A 1 -23.65 -19.62 -84.44
N VAL A 2 -23.54 -19.53 -83.12
CA VAL A 2 -24.08 -20.46 -82.12
C VAL A 2 -24.27 -19.70 -80.79
N LEU A 3 -25.40 -20.00 -80.14
CA LEU A 3 -25.83 -19.63 -78.79
C LEU A 3 -25.07 -20.46 -77.74
N LEU A 4 -24.62 -19.88 -76.61
CA LEU A 4 -24.43 -20.59 -75.33
C LEU A 4 -24.24 -19.55 -74.20
N LEU A 5 -25.34 -19.22 -73.51
CA LEU A 5 -25.71 -19.69 -72.16
C LEU A 5 -24.93 -19.00 -71.03
N ALA A 6 -25.56 -17.94 -70.49
CA ALA A 6 -25.25 -17.37 -69.20
C ALA A 6 -25.67 -18.35 -68.09
N VAL A 7 -24.73 -18.73 -67.23
CA VAL A 7 -25.00 -19.34 -65.93
C VAL A 7 -24.55 -18.35 -64.87
N ALA A 8 -25.52 -17.69 -64.24
CA ALA A 8 -25.27 -16.89 -63.05
C ALA A 8 -25.16 -17.83 -61.85
N SER A 9 -23.94 -18.07 -61.38
CA SER A 9 -23.69 -18.63 -60.06
C SER A 9 -23.47 -17.48 -59.08
N TRP A 10 -24.47 -17.20 -58.24
CA TRP A 10 -24.26 -16.49 -56.98
C TRP A 10 -23.40 -17.37 -56.07
N GLY A 11 -22.09 -17.12 -56.08
CA GLY A 11 -21.20 -17.52 -55.00
C GLY A 11 -20.94 -16.30 -54.14
N CYS A 12 -21.46 -16.27 -52.91
CA CYS A 12 -20.95 -15.39 -51.86
C CYS A 12 -19.49 -15.78 -51.62
N SER A 13 -18.55 -15.09 -52.25
CA SER A 13 -17.19 -15.01 -51.71
C SER A 13 -17.24 -13.98 -50.60
N ASP A 14 -17.05 -14.42 -49.36
CA ASP A 14 -16.63 -13.51 -48.30
C ASP A 14 -15.33 -12.86 -48.77
N ARG A 15 -15.44 -11.60 -49.20
CA ARG A 15 -14.27 -10.74 -49.33
C ARG A 15 -13.75 -10.58 -47.92
N ILE A 16 -12.68 -11.31 -47.59
CA ILE A 16 -11.83 -10.96 -46.47
C ILE A 16 -11.23 -9.61 -46.86
N GLU A 17 -11.80 -8.53 -46.32
CA GLU A 17 -11.14 -7.23 -46.36
C GLU A 17 -9.81 -7.38 -45.60
N PRO A 18 -8.69 -6.90 -46.16
CA PRO A 18 -7.41 -6.98 -45.47
C PRO A 18 -7.54 -6.22 -44.15
N GLU A 19 -7.18 -6.89 -43.04
CA GLU A 19 -7.15 -6.31 -41.71
C GLU A 19 -6.33 -5.01 -41.76
N GLU A 20 -7.00 -3.88 -41.52
CA GLU A 20 -6.41 -2.55 -41.60
C GLU A 20 -5.34 -2.45 -40.49
N VAL A 21 -4.06 -2.53 -40.87
CA VAL A 21 -2.94 -2.48 -39.91
C VAL A 21 -2.94 -1.10 -39.26
N GLN A 22 -3.50 -1.01 -38.05
CA GLN A 22 -3.48 0.21 -37.26
C GLN A 22 -2.04 0.61 -36.95
N ALA A 23 -1.70 1.88 -37.16
CA ALA A 23 -0.38 2.41 -36.86
C ALA A 23 -0.06 2.25 -35.36
N ALA A 24 1.19 1.87 -35.05
CA ALA A 24 1.64 1.74 -33.68
C ALA A 24 1.58 3.09 -32.95
N VAL A 25 1.20 3.06 -31.67
CA VAL A 25 1.14 4.24 -30.82
C VAL A 25 2.34 4.23 -29.88
N SER A 26 3.17 5.28 -29.93
CA SER A 26 4.33 5.39 -29.06
C SER A 26 3.95 5.89 -27.67
N ILE A 27 4.57 5.29 -26.65
CA ILE A 27 4.46 5.70 -25.25
C ILE A 27 5.85 5.94 -24.66
N GLN A 28 6.04 7.09 -24.01
CA GLN A 28 7.30 7.48 -23.37
C GLN A 28 7.37 6.89 -21.96
N VAL A 29 8.42 6.12 -21.69
CA VAL A 29 8.56 5.38 -20.43
C VAL A 29 9.90 5.73 -19.78
N ALA A 30 9.84 6.28 -18.57
CA ALA A 30 11.01 6.46 -17.73
C ALA A 30 11.27 5.20 -16.91
N VAL A 31 12.51 4.73 -16.84
CA VAL A 31 12.80 3.42 -16.21
C VAL A 31 13.92 3.55 -15.18
N SER A 32 13.68 2.99 -13.99
CA SER A 32 14.75 2.69 -13.05
C SER A 32 15.73 1.72 -13.72
N GLU A 33 17.04 2.02 -13.71
CA GLU A 33 18.09 1.19 -14.35
C GLU A 33 17.94 -0.29 -14.01
N ALA A 34 17.57 -0.61 -12.77
CA ALA A 34 17.47 -1.98 -12.32
C ALA A 34 16.19 -2.72 -12.78
N ALA A 35 15.21 -2.02 -13.38
CA ALA A 35 14.04 -2.59 -14.04
C ALA A 35 14.24 -2.80 -15.55
N MET A 36 15.38 -2.39 -16.12
CA MET A 36 15.66 -2.56 -17.56
C MET A 36 15.45 -3.98 -18.09
N PRO A 37 15.85 -5.07 -17.38
CA PRO A 37 15.58 -6.42 -17.88
C PRO A 37 14.09 -6.74 -18.02
N LEU A 38 13.23 -6.17 -17.17
CA LEU A 38 11.78 -6.35 -17.24
C LEU A 38 11.18 -5.66 -18.47
N MET A 39 11.78 -4.57 -18.96
CA MET A 39 11.22 -3.82 -20.09
C MET A 39 11.14 -4.63 -21.37
N GLY A 40 12.07 -5.58 -21.59
CA GLY A 40 11.98 -6.51 -22.72
C GLY A 40 10.74 -7.41 -22.63
N VAL A 41 10.36 -7.81 -21.42
CA VAL A 41 9.14 -8.59 -21.15
C VAL A 41 7.90 -7.74 -21.43
N LEU A 42 7.85 -6.50 -20.91
CA LEU A 42 6.70 -5.61 -21.07
C LEU A 42 6.52 -5.12 -22.51
N ALA A 43 7.62 -4.86 -23.24
CA ALA A 43 7.57 -4.44 -24.64
C ALA A 43 6.89 -5.48 -25.54
N LYS A 44 7.09 -6.78 -25.24
CA LYS A 44 6.44 -7.87 -25.97
C LYS A 44 4.92 -7.84 -25.81
N GLU A 45 4.43 -7.47 -24.63
CA GLU A 45 2.98 -7.38 -24.35
C GLU A 45 2.38 -6.09 -24.89
N ALA A 46 3.08 -4.98 -24.74
CA ALA A 46 2.73 -3.71 -25.35
C ALA A 46 2.49 -3.86 -26.86
N GLY A 47 3.35 -4.60 -27.56
CA GLY A 47 3.22 -4.86 -29.00
C GLY A 47 2.02 -5.73 -29.40
N LYS A 48 1.32 -6.40 -28.46
CA LYS A 48 0.11 -7.20 -28.73
C LYS A 48 -1.19 -6.41 -28.56
N THR A 49 -1.12 -5.19 -28.05
CA THR A 49 -2.30 -4.35 -27.87
C THR A 49 -2.92 -3.94 -29.21
N THR A 50 -4.14 -3.41 -29.19
CA THR A 50 -4.83 -2.93 -30.40
C THR A 50 -5.34 -1.50 -30.17
N PRO A 51 -4.68 -0.47 -30.76
CA PRO A 51 -3.49 -0.54 -31.64
C PRO A 51 -2.22 -0.98 -30.87
N PRO A 52 -1.22 -1.55 -31.56
CA PRO A 52 0.03 -1.98 -30.90
C PRO A 52 0.78 -0.79 -30.31
N LEU A 53 1.37 -0.99 -29.13
CA LEU A 53 2.15 0.03 -28.43
C LEU A 53 3.65 -0.16 -28.62
N GLU A 54 4.36 0.94 -28.86
CA GLU A 54 5.82 0.98 -28.92
C GLU A 54 6.37 1.72 -27.69
N LEU A 55 7.19 1.04 -26.88
CA LEU A 55 7.79 1.62 -25.68
C LEU A 55 9.04 2.42 -26.04
N ASN A 56 8.95 3.74 -25.94
CA ASN A 56 10.09 4.64 -26.08
C ASN A 56 10.71 4.88 -24.70
N LEU A 57 11.83 4.21 -24.42
CA LEU A 57 12.50 4.31 -23.13
C LEU A 57 13.37 5.57 -23.07
N LEU A 58 13.15 6.39 -22.05
CA LEU A 58 14.10 7.45 -21.70
C LEU A 58 15.42 6.83 -21.19
N PRO A 59 16.55 7.57 -21.23
CA PRO A 59 17.80 7.12 -20.63
C PRO A 59 17.57 6.64 -19.19
N PRO A 60 17.93 5.38 -18.85
CA PRO A 60 17.64 4.84 -17.54
C PRO A 60 18.32 5.65 -16.43
N SER A 61 17.62 5.82 -15.32
CA SER A 61 18.10 6.56 -14.15
C SER A 61 17.79 5.80 -12.85
N HIS A 62 18.08 6.38 -11.68
CA HIS A 62 17.51 5.85 -10.43
C HIS A 62 15.99 6.09 -10.36
N SER A 63 15.27 5.37 -9.50
CA SER A 63 13.79 5.46 -9.37
C SER A 63 13.28 6.90 -9.19
N GLY A 64 13.94 7.72 -8.36
CA GLY A 64 13.53 9.13 -8.18
C GLY A 64 13.64 9.97 -9.45
N GLY A 65 14.64 9.71 -10.31
CA GLY A 65 14.78 10.39 -11.60
C GLY A 65 13.74 9.92 -12.61
N ALA A 66 13.40 8.63 -12.59
CA ALA A 66 12.36 8.08 -13.45
C ALA A 66 10.99 8.67 -13.08
N LEU A 67 10.69 8.75 -11.79
CA LEU A 67 9.47 9.42 -11.30
C LEU A 67 9.47 10.90 -11.68
N ALA A 68 10.59 11.61 -11.50
CA ALA A 68 10.70 13.03 -11.85
C ALA A 68 10.36 13.31 -13.31
N ALA A 69 10.69 12.41 -14.25
CA ALA A 69 10.32 12.54 -15.66
C ALA A 69 8.80 12.52 -15.89
N VAL A 70 8.02 11.84 -15.06
CA VAL A 70 6.55 11.89 -15.11
C VAL A 70 6.05 13.22 -14.55
N LEU A 71 6.66 13.71 -13.46
CA LEU A 71 6.33 15.02 -12.87
C LEU A 71 6.58 16.19 -13.84
N THR A 72 7.64 16.11 -14.64
CA THR A 72 7.97 17.12 -15.66
C THR A 72 7.27 16.88 -17.00
N SER A 73 6.43 15.84 -17.11
CA SER A 73 5.76 15.43 -18.35
C SER A 73 6.71 15.04 -19.50
N ASP A 74 7.96 14.67 -19.17
CA ASP A 74 8.92 14.11 -20.12
C ASP A 74 8.62 12.62 -20.42
N ALA A 75 7.91 11.93 -19.51
CA ALA A 75 7.44 10.56 -19.68
C ALA A 75 5.93 10.43 -19.38
N ASP A 76 5.27 9.50 -20.09
CA ASP A 76 3.86 9.17 -19.86
C ASP A 76 3.69 8.30 -18.59
N LEU A 77 4.70 7.48 -18.27
CA LEU A 77 4.77 6.71 -17.03
C LEU A 77 6.21 6.42 -16.61
N ALA A 78 6.40 6.00 -15.35
CA ALA A 78 7.67 5.50 -14.83
C ALA A 78 7.58 4.07 -14.32
N VAL A 79 8.66 3.30 -14.48
CA VAL A 79 8.85 1.97 -13.86
C VAL A 79 9.87 2.06 -12.75
N LEU A 80 9.45 1.79 -11.52
CA LEU A 80 10.26 1.91 -10.31
C LEU A 80 10.62 0.55 -9.73
N THR A 81 11.78 0.45 -9.09
CA THR A 81 12.25 -0.76 -8.37
C THR A 81 12.25 -0.57 -6.84
N ARG A 82 11.43 0.36 -6.35
CA ARG A 82 11.13 0.62 -4.94
C ARG A 82 9.78 1.34 -4.88
N LEU A 83 9.16 1.35 -3.70
CA LEU A 83 8.03 2.24 -3.44
C LEU A 83 8.47 3.71 -3.63
N PRO A 84 7.62 4.56 -4.23
CA PRO A 84 7.83 6.00 -4.22
C PRO A 84 7.75 6.52 -2.77
N ARG A 85 8.49 7.57 -2.46
CA ARG A 85 8.36 8.25 -1.16
C ARG A 85 7.17 9.19 -1.21
N ASP A 86 6.58 9.49 -0.06
CA ASP A 86 5.42 10.38 0.02
C ASP A 86 5.74 11.77 -0.57
N GLU A 87 6.95 12.29 -0.35
CA GLU A 87 7.34 13.61 -0.89
C GLU A 87 7.59 13.59 -2.41
N GLU A 88 7.77 12.40 -3.02
CA GLU A 88 7.91 12.24 -4.47
C GLU A 88 6.54 12.15 -5.16
N MET A 89 5.48 11.81 -4.43
CA MET A 89 4.14 11.63 -4.99
C MET A 89 3.33 12.93 -4.97
N ARG A 90 2.56 13.14 -6.04
CA ARG A 90 1.52 14.18 -6.13
C ARG A 90 0.15 13.52 -6.17
N ASP A 91 -0.88 14.26 -5.78
CA ASP A 91 -2.27 13.78 -5.78
C ASP A 91 -2.78 13.40 -7.18
N ASP A 92 -2.14 13.91 -8.23
CA ASP A 92 -2.44 13.60 -9.63
C ASP A 92 -1.64 12.40 -10.17
N LEU A 93 -0.93 11.66 -9.32
CA LEU A 93 -0.19 10.45 -9.67
C LEU A 93 -0.67 9.24 -8.88
N VAL A 94 -0.60 8.07 -9.50
CA VAL A 94 -0.91 6.78 -8.89
C VAL A 94 0.29 5.86 -9.06
N TYR A 95 0.68 5.23 -7.96
CA TYR A 95 1.62 4.10 -7.97
C TYR A 95 0.84 2.80 -7.97
N MET A 96 1.24 1.88 -8.82
CA MET A 96 0.68 0.54 -8.90
C MET A 96 1.81 -0.49 -8.85
N GLN A 97 1.76 -1.45 -7.93
CA GLN A 97 2.80 -2.47 -7.89
C GLN A 97 2.54 -3.51 -8.98
N LEU A 98 3.55 -3.86 -9.77
CA LEU A 98 3.44 -4.81 -10.88
C LEU A 98 3.96 -6.19 -10.47
N ALA A 99 5.11 -6.22 -9.80
CA ALA A 99 5.77 -7.45 -9.44
C ALA A 99 6.70 -7.27 -8.23
N ARG A 100 7.31 -8.37 -7.82
CA ARG A 100 8.45 -8.43 -6.91
C ARG A 100 9.58 -9.13 -7.63
N ASP A 101 10.79 -8.66 -7.38
CA ASP A 101 12.01 -9.20 -7.95
C ASP A 101 12.93 -9.66 -6.82
N GLY A 102 13.37 -10.91 -6.88
CA GLY A 102 14.30 -11.47 -5.90
C GLY A 102 15.68 -10.83 -6.05
N LEU A 103 16.27 -10.36 -4.96
CA LEU A 103 17.69 -9.99 -4.92
C LEU A 103 18.49 -11.22 -4.51
N VAL A 104 19.22 -11.81 -5.44
CA VAL A 104 19.86 -13.11 -5.25
C VAL A 104 21.36 -13.00 -5.24
N PHE A 105 22.02 -13.78 -4.40
CA PHE A 105 23.44 -14.03 -4.55
C PHE A 105 23.67 -15.05 -5.66
N ALA A 106 24.71 -14.80 -6.45
CA ALA A 106 25.09 -15.68 -7.53
C ALA A 106 26.61 -15.79 -7.62
N THR A 107 27.03 -16.87 -8.26
CA THR A 107 28.43 -17.20 -8.51
C THR A 107 28.65 -17.53 -9.97
N HIS A 108 29.91 -17.48 -10.40
CA HIS A 108 30.28 -18.18 -11.63
C HIS A 108 30.02 -19.69 -11.45
N PRO A 109 29.53 -20.43 -12.47
CA PRO A 109 29.09 -21.83 -12.33
C PRO A 109 30.11 -22.81 -11.71
N GLY A 110 31.41 -22.50 -11.79
CA GLY A 110 32.51 -23.32 -11.26
C GLY A 110 32.70 -23.29 -9.73
N ALA A 111 31.97 -22.47 -8.97
CA ALA A 111 32.15 -22.32 -7.52
C ALA A 111 31.88 -23.60 -6.71
N GLY A 112 30.99 -24.46 -7.20
CA GLY A 112 30.70 -25.77 -6.57
C GLY A 112 29.87 -25.71 -5.28
N VAL A 113 29.20 -24.59 -5.01
CA VAL A 113 28.27 -24.40 -3.89
C VAL A 113 26.86 -24.10 -4.42
N ALA A 114 25.82 -24.55 -3.72
CA ALA A 114 24.42 -24.34 -4.15
C ALA A 114 23.61 -23.46 -3.19
N ASP A 115 24.10 -23.29 -1.96
CA ASP A 115 23.45 -22.56 -0.88
C ASP A 115 24.52 -21.94 0.01
N LEU A 116 24.25 -20.75 0.56
CA LEU A 116 25.09 -20.12 1.57
C LEU A 116 24.23 -19.61 2.72
N SER A 117 24.74 -19.77 3.94
CA SER A 117 24.14 -19.09 5.09
C SER A 117 24.46 -17.59 5.07
N SER A 118 23.61 -16.80 5.74
CA SER A 118 23.88 -15.38 5.98
C SER A 118 25.24 -15.15 6.67
N SER A 119 25.64 -16.04 7.58
CA SER A 119 26.96 -15.98 8.22
C SER A 119 28.11 -16.26 7.26
N ALA A 120 27.95 -17.21 6.33
CA ALA A 120 28.96 -17.49 5.31
C ALA A 120 29.11 -16.31 4.34
N LEU A 121 28.00 -15.69 3.93
CA LEU A 121 28.03 -14.47 3.12
C LEU A 121 28.80 -13.35 3.81
N ARG A 122 28.55 -13.09 5.10
CA ARG A 122 29.31 -12.10 5.88
C ARG A 122 30.80 -12.41 5.91
N ALA A 123 31.17 -13.67 6.14
CA ALA A 123 32.57 -14.10 6.20
C ALA A 123 33.29 -13.99 4.83
N ILE A 124 32.58 -14.22 3.73
CA ILE A 124 33.11 -13.99 2.37
C ILE A 124 33.34 -12.49 2.14
N TYR A 125 32.34 -11.65 2.43
CA TYR A 125 32.41 -10.22 2.17
C TYR A 125 33.35 -9.47 3.13
N SER A 126 33.63 -9.99 4.34
CA SER A 126 34.71 -9.48 5.20
C SER A 126 36.11 -9.93 4.76
N GLY A 127 36.19 -10.99 3.95
CA GLY A 127 37.45 -11.59 3.49
C GLY A 127 38.05 -12.62 4.45
N GLU A 128 37.30 -13.06 5.48
CA GLU A 128 37.67 -14.20 6.32
C GLU A 128 37.69 -15.51 5.53
N VAL A 129 36.74 -15.66 4.61
CA VAL A 129 36.67 -16.77 3.65
C VAL A 129 37.13 -16.27 2.29
N THR A 130 38.17 -16.91 1.74
CA THR A 130 38.84 -16.46 0.51
C THR A 130 38.92 -17.54 -0.57
N ASN A 131 38.50 -18.77 -0.25
CA ASN A 131 38.47 -19.89 -1.18
C ASN A 131 37.20 -20.73 -1.00
N TRP A 132 36.56 -21.11 -2.11
CA TRP A 132 35.31 -21.87 -2.11
C TRP A 132 35.41 -23.23 -1.40
N SER A 133 36.59 -23.85 -1.37
CA SER A 133 36.83 -25.12 -0.64
C SER A 133 36.62 -25.01 0.87
N GLN A 134 36.72 -23.80 1.45
CA GLN A 134 36.42 -23.56 2.87
C GLN A 134 34.91 -23.71 3.17
N LEU A 135 34.06 -23.67 2.13
CA LEU A 135 32.61 -23.81 2.20
C LEU A 135 32.12 -25.10 1.52
N GLY A 136 33.03 -26.05 1.27
CA GLY A 136 32.71 -27.32 0.61
C GLY A 136 32.59 -27.23 -0.92
N GLY A 137 32.94 -26.09 -1.52
CA GLY A 137 32.98 -25.89 -2.97
C GLY A 137 34.30 -26.29 -3.64
N SER A 138 34.50 -25.82 -4.86
CA SER A 138 35.71 -26.06 -5.65
C SER A 138 36.95 -25.45 -4.98
N ASN A 139 38.15 -26.01 -5.21
CA ASN A 139 39.39 -25.35 -4.80
C ASN A 139 39.71 -24.16 -5.73
N GLN A 140 39.01 -23.05 -5.51
CA GLN A 140 39.09 -21.85 -6.32
C GLN A 140 39.01 -20.62 -5.42
N ARG A 141 39.87 -19.63 -5.67
CA ARG A 141 39.86 -18.35 -4.96
C ARG A 141 38.53 -17.63 -5.21
N ILE A 142 37.97 -17.04 -4.17
CA ILE A 142 36.78 -16.21 -4.25
C ILE A 142 37.16 -14.82 -4.77
N VAL A 143 36.43 -14.35 -5.77
CA VAL A 143 36.48 -12.98 -6.28
C VAL A 143 35.20 -12.28 -5.83
N VAL A 144 35.32 -11.39 -4.84
CA VAL A 144 34.16 -10.66 -4.31
C VAL A 144 33.83 -9.50 -5.24
N LEU A 145 32.61 -9.49 -5.77
CA LEU A 145 32.05 -8.36 -6.50
C LEU A 145 31.08 -7.63 -5.57
N ASP A 146 31.08 -6.30 -5.62
CA ASP A 146 30.22 -5.49 -4.77
C ASP A 146 29.69 -4.26 -5.53
N ARG A 147 28.81 -3.51 -4.88
CA ARG A 147 28.25 -2.26 -5.37
C ARG A 147 28.53 -1.14 -4.36
N PRO A 148 28.56 0.12 -4.80
CA PRO A 148 28.70 1.26 -3.90
C PRO A 148 27.63 1.27 -2.80
N GLU A 149 27.97 1.81 -1.61
CA GLU A 149 27.10 1.88 -0.43
C GLU A 149 25.76 2.60 -0.69
N HIS A 150 25.72 3.52 -1.65
CA HIS A 150 24.51 4.26 -2.02
C HIS A 150 23.59 3.49 -3.00
N SER A 151 24.02 2.34 -3.50
CA SER A 151 23.23 1.55 -4.43
C SER A 151 22.11 0.80 -3.71
N SER A 152 20.91 0.75 -4.32
CA SER A 152 19.75 0.08 -3.74
C SER A 152 19.99 -1.37 -3.26
N PRO A 153 20.65 -2.26 -4.03
CA PRO A 153 20.90 -3.62 -3.54
C PRO A 153 21.88 -3.64 -2.36
N LYS A 154 22.88 -2.76 -2.31
CA LYS A 154 23.81 -2.66 -1.18
C LYS A 154 23.11 -2.20 0.08
N ILE A 155 22.25 -1.18 -0.03
CA ILE A 155 21.41 -0.71 1.09
C ILE A 155 20.53 -1.85 1.61
N ALA A 156 19.86 -2.60 0.74
CA ALA A 156 19.03 -3.73 1.15
C ALA A 156 19.85 -4.80 1.89
N LEU A 157 21.05 -5.12 1.40
CA LEU A 157 21.96 -6.06 2.06
C LEU A 157 22.48 -5.54 3.40
N ARG A 158 22.70 -4.23 3.57
CA ARG A 158 23.04 -3.61 4.86
C ARG A 158 21.94 -3.79 5.89
N HIS A 159 20.68 -3.67 5.50
CA HIS A 159 19.54 -3.86 6.41
C HIS A 159 19.28 -5.32 6.78
N THR A 160 19.73 -6.27 5.96
CA THR A 160 19.37 -7.69 6.10
C THR A 160 20.55 -8.58 6.51
N ILE A 161 21.57 -8.71 5.66
CA ILE A 161 22.65 -9.70 5.83
C ILE A 161 23.94 -9.07 6.36
N PHE A 162 24.36 -7.95 5.77
CA PHE A 162 25.63 -7.32 6.08
C PHE A 162 25.59 -6.53 7.39
N GLY A 163 24.44 -5.98 7.78
CA GLY A 163 24.38 -5.09 8.93
C GLY A 163 25.20 -3.80 8.74
N PRO A 164 25.11 -2.86 9.70
CA PRO A 164 25.85 -1.61 9.64
C PRO A 164 27.37 -1.79 9.82
N ASP A 165 27.80 -2.81 10.58
CA ASP A 165 29.18 -2.90 11.06
C ASP A 165 30.12 -3.74 10.18
N LEU A 166 29.59 -4.45 9.18
CA LEU A 166 30.42 -5.30 8.32
C LEU A 166 31.35 -4.43 7.46
N VAL A 167 32.65 -4.52 7.70
CA VAL A 167 33.66 -3.92 6.84
C VAL A 167 33.87 -4.82 5.64
N ILE A 168 33.62 -4.31 4.44
CA ILE A 168 33.84 -5.05 3.20
C ILE A 168 35.33 -5.18 2.94
N THR A 169 35.76 -6.36 2.51
CA THR A 169 37.17 -6.63 2.20
C THR A 169 37.71 -5.64 1.16
N PRO A 170 38.92 -5.10 1.34
CA PRO A 170 39.54 -4.20 0.36
C PRO A 170 39.86 -4.89 -0.97
N ASN A 171 39.73 -6.22 -1.05
CA ASN A 171 39.89 -6.99 -2.29
C ASN A 171 38.59 -7.09 -3.10
N ALA A 172 37.47 -6.56 -2.61
CA ALA A 172 36.21 -6.56 -3.34
C ALA A 172 36.31 -5.60 -4.53
N SER A 173 35.81 -6.06 -5.69
CA SER A 173 35.69 -5.22 -6.88
C SER A 173 34.35 -4.51 -6.85
N GLU A 174 34.37 -3.21 -6.56
CA GLU A 174 33.18 -2.36 -6.60
C GLU A 174 32.79 -2.04 -8.05
N LEU A 175 31.55 -2.36 -8.43
CA LEU A 175 31.02 -2.20 -9.77
C LEU A 175 29.89 -1.18 -9.79
N GLU A 176 30.05 -0.10 -10.55
CA GLU A 176 29.08 1.01 -10.61
C GLU A 176 27.80 0.70 -11.38
N ARG A 177 27.81 -0.19 -12.37
CA ARG A 177 26.60 -0.52 -13.17
C ARG A 177 26.10 -1.97 -12.98
N PRO A 178 24.78 -2.21 -12.82
CA PRO A 178 24.23 -3.56 -12.63
C PRO A 178 24.65 -4.52 -13.74
N GLY A 179 24.64 -4.09 -15.00
CA GLY A 179 25.08 -4.94 -16.12
C GLY A 179 26.55 -5.38 -16.03
N MET A 180 27.43 -4.61 -15.37
CA MET A 180 28.82 -5.05 -15.13
C MET A 180 28.89 -6.18 -14.09
N MET A 181 27.98 -6.20 -13.11
CA MET A 181 27.86 -7.30 -12.15
C MET A 181 27.50 -8.60 -12.88
N ASP A 182 26.45 -8.54 -13.72
CA ASP A 182 25.97 -9.70 -14.48
C ASP A 182 27.06 -10.26 -15.41
N ILE A 183 27.73 -9.38 -16.17
CA ILE A 183 28.83 -9.78 -17.06
C ILE A 183 29.97 -10.41 -16.25
N SER A 184 30.34 -9.83 -15.10
CA SER A 184 31.44 -10.34 -14.27
C SER A 184 31.12 -11.71 -13.68
N LEU A 185 29.89 -11.91 -13.21
CA LEU A 185 29.41 -13.21 -12.71
C LEU A 185 29.45 -14.30 -13.78
N VAL A 186 29.14 -13.95 -15.04
CA VAL A 186 29.16 -14.88 -16.17
C VAL A 186 30.59 -15.19 -16.64
N THR A 187 31.49 -14.21 -16.62
CA THR A 187 32.77 -14.31 -17.35
C THR A 187 33.99 -14.57 -16.47
N ILE A 188 33.94 -14.30 -15.17
CA ILE A 188 35.11 -14.38 -14.29
C ILE A 188 34.96 -15.58 -13.34
N PRO A 189 35.78 -16.63 -13.49
CA PRO A 189 35.72 -17.78 -12.60
C PRO A 189 35.99 -17.43 -11.13
N GLY A 190 35.21 -18.02 -10.23
CA GLY A 190 35.35 -17.84 -8.79
C GLY A 190 34.62 -16.62 -8.21
N THR A 191 33.90 -15.85 -9.03
CA THR A 191 33.15 -14.70 -8.54
C THR A 191 31.98 -15.06 -7.65
N ILE A 192 31.70 -14.16 -6.70
CA ILE A 192 30.43 -14.03 -6.00
C ILE A 192 29.97 -12.58 -6.11
N GLY A 193 28.67 -12.39 -6.30
CA GLY A 193 28.02 -11.09 -6.37
C GLY A 193 26.53 -11.25 -6.12
N TYR A 194 25.75 -10.21 -6.39
CA TYR A 194 24.30 -10.23 -6.23
C TYR A 194 23.61 -9.51 -7.38
N THR A 195 22.47 -10.04 -7.83
CA THR A 195 21.73 -9.54 -9.00
C THR A 195 20.22 -9.80 -8.87
N SER A 196 19.45 -9.36 -9.86
CA SER A 196 18.02 -9.61 -10.02
C SER A 196 17.76 -11.06 -10.43
N LEU A 197 16.86 -11.75 -9.73
CA LEU A 197 16.39 -13.07 -10.13
C LEU A 197 15.72 -13.01 -11.50
N GLY A 198 14.83 -12.03 -11.70
CA GLY A 198 14.14 -11.85 -12.96
C GLY A 198 15.09 -11.51 -14.10
N GLY A 199 16.06 -10.62 -13.86
CA GLY A 199 17.12 -10.29 -14.83
C GLY A 199 17.99 -11.49 -15.18
N ALA A 200 18.34 -12.31 -14.19
CA ALA A 200 19.10 -13.53 -14.40
C ALA A 200 18.36 -14.56 -15.26
N ILE A 201 17.08 -14.79 -14.96
CA ILE A 201 16.25 -15.77 -15.68
C ILE A 201 15.89 -15.27 -17.08
N SER A 202 15.32 -14.06 -17.19
CA SER A 202 14.92 -13.49 -18.49
C SER A 202 16.10 -13.22 -19.42
N GLY A 203 17.27 -12.88 -18.86
CA GLY A 203 18.52 -12.71 -19.60
C GLY A 203 19.26 -14.01 -19.92
N ASP A 204 18.74 -15.17 -19.48
CA ASP A 204 19.38 -16.48 -19.61
C ASP A 204 20.86 -16.49 -19.15
N LEU A 205 21.13 -15.81 -18.03
CA LEU A 205 22.49 -15.66 -17.51
C LEU A 205 23.06 -17.02 -17.10
N LYS A 206 24.24 -17.35 -17.61
CA LYS A 206 24.96 -18.59 -17.29
C LYS A 206 25.73 -18.45 -15.97
N ILE A 207 24.96 -18.33 -14.89
CA ILE A 207 25.44 -18.16 -13.51
C ILE A 207 24.83 -19.25 -12.63
N ASN A 208 25.43 -19.45 -11.46
CA ASN A 208 24.88 -20.32 -10.42
C ASN A 208 24.25 -19.46 -9.33
N ILE A 209 22.92 -19.39 -9.33
CA ILE A 209 22.12 -18.66 -8.35
C ILE A 209 22.06 -19.48 -7.05
N LEU A 210 22.42 -18.87 -5.93
CA LEU A 210 22.56 -19.54 -4.65
C LEU A 210 21.26 -19.49 -3.85
N GLY A 211 20.98 -20.58 -3.13
CA GLY A 211 20.10 -20.55 -1.97
C GLY A 211 20.66 -19.68 -0.84
N LEU A 212 19.77 -19.15 -0.01
CA LEU A 212 20.10 -18.36 1.17
C LEU A 212 19.48 -19.04 2.40
N ASP A 213 20.31 -19.41 3.36
CA ASP A 213 19.89 -20.06 4.60
C ASP A 213 18.97 -21.29 4.36
N GLY A 214 19.28 -22.07 3.32
CA GLY A 214 18.51 -23.25 2.92
C GLY A 214 17.29 -22.95 2.02
N VAL A 215 16.98 -21.69 1.76
CA VAL A 215 15.85 -21.27 0.91
C VAL A 215 16.32 -20.96 -0.50
N ARG A 216 15.73 -21.64 -1.49
CA ARG A 216 16.00 -21.35 -2.91
C ARG A 216 15.28 -20.07 -3.36
N PRO A 217 15.91 -19.19 -4.17
CA PRO A 217 15.25 -18.04 -4.76
C PRO A 217 14.42 -18.43 -5.98
N THR A 218 13.23 -18.96 -5.75
CA THR A 218 12.26 -19.26 -6.81
C THR A 218 11.14 -18.23 -6.80
N VAL A 219 10.45 -18.04 -7.93
CA VAL A 219 9.26 -17.17 -7.98
C VAL A 219 8.25 -17.53 -6.89
N PRO A 220 7.87 -18.82 -6.69
CA PRO A 220 6.98 -19.19 -5.58
C PRO A 220 7.52 -18.84 -4.20
N ASN A 221 8.83 -18.96 -3.95
CA ASN A 221 9.38 -18.63 -2.63
C ASN A 221 9.44 -17.11 -2.40
N VAL A 222 9.64 -16.31 -3.45
CA VAL A 222 9.52 -14.84 -3.39
C VAL A 222 8.05 -14.43 -3.20
N GLU A 223 7.14 -15.10 -3.90
CA GLU A 223 5.68 -14.91 -3.82
C GLU A 223 5.07 -15.39 -2.49
N GLN A 224 5.77 -16.23 -1.73
CA GLN A 224 5.32 -16.71 -0.41
C GLN A 224 6.11 -16.06 0.73
N GLY A 225 7.07 -15.18 0.44
CA GLY A 225 7.88 -14.48 1.45
C GLY A 225 8.90 -15.37 2.14
N ILE A 226 8.95 -16.63 1.75
CA ILE A 226 9.91 -17.62 2.25
C ILE A 226 11.33 -17.17 1.88
N TYR A 227 11.51 -16.60 0.67
CA TYR A 227 12.78 -15.99 0.29
C TYR A 227 12.82 -14.52 0.75
N PRO A 228 13.74 -14.15 1.66
CA PRO A 228 13.65 -12.89 2.40
C PRO A 228 14.16 -11.66 1.63
N LEU A 229 14.88 -11.86 0.52
CA LEU A 229 15.48 -10.76 -0.25
C LEU A 229 14.70 -10.51 -1.54
N PHE A 230 13.82 -9.50 -1.50
CA PHE A 230 13.11 -9.03 -2.69
C PHE A 230 12.92 -7.52 -2.68
N ARG A 231 12.57 -6.97 -3.83
CA ARG A 231 12.21 -5.56 -4.01
C ARG A 231 10.91 -5.44 -4.82
N PRO A 232 10.07 -4.43 -4.57
CA PRO A 232 8.90 -4.18 -5.39
C PRO A 232 9.33 -3.59 -6.74
N ILE A 233 8.59 -3.95 -7.78
CA ILE A 233 8.60 -3.27 -9.09
C ILE A 233 7.19 -2.75 -9.33
N GLY A 234 7.06 -1.48 -9.67
CA GLY A 234 5.75 -0.86 -9.92
C GLY A 234 5.79 0.26 -10.94
N LEU A 235 4.61 0.64 -11.40
CA LEU A 235 4.39 1.75 -12.32
C LEU A 235 3.97 3.00 -11.55
N VAL A 236 4.45 4.16 -11.97
CA VAL A 236 3.86 5.45 -11.61
C VAL A 236 3.24 6.05 -12.85
N ILE A 237 1.95 6.34 -12.78
CA ILE A 237 1.14 6.89 -13.88
C ILE A 237 0.36 8.13 -13.40
N PRO A 238 -0.11 9.00 -14.30
CA PRO A 238 -1.12 9.99 -13.95
C PRO A 238 -2.39 9.33 -13.39
N ALA A 239 -3.03 9.96 -12.40
CA ALA A 239 -4.29 9.50 -11.80
C ALA A 239 -5.46 9.50 -12.80
N VAL A 240 -5.39 10.37 -13.81
CA VAL A 240 -6.25 10.34 -14.99
C VAL A 240 -5.37 10.04 -16.21
N PRO A 241 -5.06 8.76 -16.46
CA PRO A 241 -4.21 8.36 -17.57
C PRO A 241 -4.92 8.54 -18.91
N ASP A 242 -4.15 8.87 -19.95
CA ASP A 242 -4.68 8.91 -21.31
C ASP A 242 -4.92 7.49 -21.88
N ARG A 243 -5.48 7.41 -23.09
CA ARG A 243 -5.83 6.13 -23.70
C ARG A 243 -4.62 5.21 -23.93
N LYS A 244 -3.45 5.75 -24.30
CA LYS A 244 -2.26 4.93 -24.59
C LYS A 244 -1.65 4.39 -23.30
N THR A 245 -1.63 5.18 -22.23
CA THR A 245 -1.18 4.76 -20.90
C THR A 245 -2.11 3.72 -20.32
N MET A 246 -3.43 3.90 -20.46
CA MET A 246 -4.39 2.86 -20.04
C MET A 246 -4.24 1.56 -20.83
N LEU A 247 -4.05 1.61 -22.15
CA LEU A 247 -3.81 0.41 -22.95
C LEU A 247 -2.57 -0.37 -22.46
N LEU A 248 -1.49 0.33 -22.10
CA LEU A 248 -0.30 -0.31 -21.56
C LEU A 248 -0.60 -0.93 -20.19
N VAL A 249 -1.22 -0.17 -19.30
CA VAL A 249 -1.60 -0.62 -17.96
C VAL A 249 -2.49 -1.87 -18.04
N ASP A 250 -3.53 -1.85 -18.86
CA ASP A 250 -4.42 -2.99 -19.03
C ASP A 250 -3.67 -4.21 -19.58
N SER A 251 -2.73 -4.00 -20.51
CA SER A 251 -1.95 -5.09 -21.09
C SER A 251 -1.01 -5.77 -20.08
N VAL A 252 -0.37 -5.00 -19.19
CA VAL A 252 0.63 -5.52 -18.24
C VAL A 252 0.01 -6.07 -16.95
N TYR A 253 -1.22 -5.65 -16.62
CA TYR A 253 -2.00 -6.17 -15.49
C TYR A 253 -3.05 -7.21 -15.90
N HIS A 254 -3.10 -7.60 -17.18
CA HIS A 254 -4.00 -8.65 -17.63
C HIS A 254 -3.69 -9.98 -16.90
N PRO A 255 -4.69 -10.78 -16.50
CA PRO A 255 -4.45 -12.05 -15.77
C PRO A 255 -3.49 -13.01 -16.49
N ASP A 256 -3.50 -13.01 -17.83
CA ASP A 256 -2.58 -13.82 -18.64
C ASP A 256 -1.10 -13.45 -18.47
N GLN A 257 -0.79 -12.29 -17.87
CA GLN A 257 0.58 -11.85 -17.59
C GLN A 257 1.22 -12.51 -16.38
N GLU A 258 0.43 -13.17 -15.52
CA GLU A 258 0.95 -13.88 -14.35
C GLU A 258 2.01 -14.91 -14.77
N GLN A 259 1.68 -15.72 -15.77
CA GLN A 259 2.57 -16.76 -16.28
C GLN A 259 3.80 -16.15 -16.96
N LEU A 260 3.65 -15.03 -17.67
CA LEU A 260 4.75 -14.37 -18.35
C LEU A 260 5.77 -13.84 -17.34
N LEU A 261 5.32 -13.02 -16.37
CA LEU A 261 6.17 -12.46 -15.33
C LEU A 261 6.85 -13.58 -14.52
N SER A 262 6.09 -14.60 -14.13
CA SER A 262 6.60 -15.76 -13.40
C SER A 262 7.66 -16.53 -14.20
N SER A 263 7.43 -16.76 -15.51
CA SER A 263 8.41 -17.42 -16.37
C SER A 263 9.68 -16.60 -16.59
N ALA A 264 9.57 -15.27 -16.50
CA ALA A 264 10.70 -14.34 -16.57
C ALA A 264 11.42 -14.18 -15.23
N GLY A 265 10.99 -14.86 -14.15
CA GLY A 265 11.62 -14.81 -12.84
C GLY A 265 11.12 -13.69 -11.92
N TYR A 266 10.04 -13.00 -12.30
CA TYR A 266 9.38 -11.97 -11.51
C TYR A 266 8.14 -12.55 -10.83
N SER A 267 7.90 -12.21 -9.57
CA SER A 267 6.69 -12.61 -8.83
C SER A 267 5.60 -11.55 -9.05
N PRO A 268 4.54 -11.83 -9.84
CA PRO A 268 3.51 -10.84 -10.16
C PRO A 268 2.69 -10.46 -8.91
N VAL A 269 2.32 -9.18 -8.82
CA VAL A 269 1.33 -8.69 -7.85
C VAL A 269 0.00 -8.56 -8.58
N MET A 270 -1.01 -9.25 -8.08
CA MET A 270 -2.32 -9.41 -8.74
C MET A 270 -3.36 -8.38 -8.23
N MET A 271 -3.12 -7.72 -7.09
CA MET A 271 -4.00 -6.68 -6.54
C MET A 271 -3.21 -5.60 -5.80
N ASP A 272 -3.61 -4.34 -5.97
CA ASP A 272 -3.26 -3.24 -5.05
C ASP A 272 -4.47 -3.03 -4.12
N LEU A 273 -4.28 -3.18 -2.81
CA LEU A 273 -5.29 -2.90 -1.78
C LEU A 273 -4.95 -1.56 -1.12
N THR A 274 -5.70 -0.52 -1.41
CA THR A 274 -5.52 0.78 -0.76
C THR A 274 -6.46 0.90 0.44
N ILE A 275 -5.90 1.05 1.64
CA ILE A 275 -6.62 1.19 2.91
C ILE A 275 -6.51 2.64 3.39
N GLY A 276 -7.62 3.35 3.51
CA GLY A 276 -7.66 4.69 4.08
C GLY A 276 -7.60 4.70 5.61
N ILE A 277 -6.92 5.67 6.20
CA ILE A 277 -6.95 5.98 7.64
C ILE A 277 -7.38 7.43 7.91
N LEU A 278 -8.07 7.62 9.03
CA LEU A 278 -8.58 8.93 9.47
C LEU A 278 -7.50 9.80 10.13
N PRO A 279 -7.59 11.13 10.02
CA PRO A 279 -6.64 12.06 10.64
C PRO A 279 -6.94 12.30 12.14
N GLU A 280 -6.73 11.30 12.99
CA GLU A 280 -7.05 11.40 14.43
C GLU A 280 -6.05 12.24 15.25
N ILE A 281 -4.79 12.26 14.83
CA ILE A 281 -3.65 12.93 15.48
C ILE A 281 -2.78 13.63 14.43
N ASN A 282 -1.62 14.16 14.85
CA ASN A 282 -0.61 14.69 13.94
C ASN A 282 -0.34 13.75 12.73
N PRO A 283 -0.33 14.26 11.48
CA PRO A 283 -0.19 13.42 10.28
C PRO A 283 1.07 12.57 10.22
N VAL A 284 2.23 13.11 10.60
CA VAL A 284 3.50 12.38 10.56
C VAL A 284 3.47 11.21 11.53
N LEU A 285 2.98 11.45 12.75
CA LEU A 285 2.83 10.39 13.75
C LEU A 285 1.79 9.37 13.32
N GLN A 286 0.69 9.79 12.70
CA GLN A 286 -0.36 8.90 12.23
C GLN A 286 0.15 7.96 11.13
N ALA A 287 0.88 8.46 10.13
CA ALA A 287 1.51 7.64 9.10
C ALA A 287 2.51 6.63 9.71
N GLN A 288 3.39 7.09 10.62
CA GLN A 288 4.36 6.23 11.31
C GLN A 288 3.69 5.10 12.11
N ARG A 289 2.54 5.37 12.75
CA ARG A 289 1.79 4.37 13.53
C ARG A 289 1.24 3.24 12.67
N PHE A 290 0.84 3.54 11.43
CA PHE A 290 0.23 2.56 10.53
C PHE A 290 1.22 1.89 9.57
N HIS A 291 2.43 2.44 9.38
CA HIS A 291 3.42 1.82 8.51
C HIS A 291 3.76 0.35 8.87
N PRO A 292 3.96 -0.04 10.14
CA PRO A 292 4.16 -1.45 10.49
C PRO A 292 2.96 -2.34 10.11
N MET A 293 1.74 -1.80 10.21
CA MET A 293 0.51 -2.51 9.80
C MET A 293 0.46 -2.71 8.29
N GLU A 294 0.87 -1.72 7.50
CA GLU A 294 0.97 -1.83 6.04
C GLU A 294 1.91 -2.95 5.63
N VAL A 295 3.09 -2.99 6.23
CA VAL A 295 4.10 -4.03 6.00
C VAL A 295 3.54 -5.40 6.39
N TYR A 296 2.98 -5.50 7.60
CA TYR A 296 2.38 -6.74 8.09
C TYR A 296 1.25 -7.26 7.19
N LEU A 297 0.28 -6.42 6.83
CA LEU A 297 -0.83 -6.83 6.00
C LEU A 297 -0.36 -7.26 4.60
N SER A 298 0.63 -6.55 4.02
CA SER A 298 1.27 -6.91 2.75
C SER A 298 2.00 -8.26 2.77
N GLU A 299 2.37 -8.73 3.95
CA GLU A 299 2.89 -10.08 4.18
C GLU A 299 1.74 -11.08 4.40
N ALA A 300 0.83 -10.77 5.32
CA ALA A 300 -0.18 -11.69 5.83
C ALA A 300 -1.30 -12.03 4.83
N VAL A 301 -1.72 -11.10 3.96
CA VAL A 301 -2.77 -11.39 2.95
C VAL A 301 -2.24 -12.06 1.68
N GLY A 302 -0.97 -12.46 1.71
CA GLY A 302 -0.27 -13.08 0.58
C GLY A 302 0.32 -12.04 -0.35
N HIS A 303 1.51 -12.33 -0.87
CA HIS A 303 2.30 -11.36 -1.62
C HIS A 303 1.81 -11.05 -3.04
N ARG A 304 0.69 -11.67 -3.44
CA ARG A 304 -0.12 -11.27 -4.60
C ARG A 304 -0.89 -9.97 -4.37
N ILE A 305 -1.00 -9.49 -3.13
CA ILE A 305 -1.70 -8.24 -2.79
C ILE A 305 -0.69 -7.25 -2.21
N ALA A 306 -0.50 -6.09 -2.85
CA ALA A 306 0.23 -4.99 -2.28
C ALA A 306 -0.72 -4.14 -1.44
N VAL A 307 -0.52 -4.10 -0.12
CA VAL A 307 -1.33 -3.26 0.76
C VAL A 307 -0.64 -1.90 0.86
N ARG A 308 -1.40 -0.84 0.63
CA ARG A 308 -0.96 0.54 0.85
C ARG A 308 -1.91 1.20 1.84
N ILE A 309 -1.40 1.74 2.92
CA ILE A 309 -2.18 2.51 3.88
C ILE A 309 -1.97 3.99 3.59
N VAL A 310 -3.04 4.67 3.22
CA VAL A 310 -3.02 6.11 2.90
C VAL A 310 -3.75 6.89 3.98
N GLN A 311 -3.14 7.98 4.44
CA GLN A 311 -3.81 8.92 5.32
C GLN A 311 -4.58 9.94 4.49
N LEU A 312 -5.85 10.14 4.82
CA LEU A 312 -6.68 11.16 4.21
C LEU A 312 -6.71 12.41 5.10
N PRO A 313 -6.72 13.62 4.52
CA PRO A 313 -6.62 14.86 5.27
C PRO A 313 -7.93 15.21 6.01
N SER A 314 -9.05 14.57 5.67
CA SER A 314 -10.32 14.75 6.39
C SER A 314 -11.19 13.49 6.39
N TYR A 315 -12.15 13.45 7.33
CA TYR A 315 -13.16 12.39 7.41
C TYR A 315 -14.09 12.39 6.19
N ALA A 316 -14.40 13.56 5.63
CA ALA A 316 -15.21 13.69 4.43
C ALA A 316 -14.45 13.17 3.19
N GLU A 317 -13.16 13.50 3.09
CA GLU A 317 -12.32 13.02 1.99
C GLU A 317 -12.17 11.50 2.03
N LEU A 318 -12.03 10.88 3.20
CA LEU A 318 -12.05 9.42 3.29
C LEU A 318 -13.34 8.82 2.69
N LEU A 319 -14.50 9.43 2.94
CA LEU A 319 -15.76 8.98 2.35
C LEU A 319 -15.81 9.22 0.84
N ASP A 320 -15.28 10.35 0.36
CA ASP A 320 -15.25 10.70 -1.06
C ASP A 320 -14.26 9.84 -1.85
N GLU A 321 -13.07 9.58 -1.31
CA GLU A 321 -12.07 8.64 -1.85
C GLU A 321 -12.63 7.23 -1.89
N TYR A 322 -13.32 6.81 -0.83
CA TYR A 322 -13.99 5.51 -0.79
C TYR A 322 -15.08 5.43 -1.87
N ARG A 323 -16.01 6.39 -1.93
CA ARG A 323 -17.08 6.43 -2.94
C ARG A 323 -16.53 6.51 -4.36
N GLY A 324 -15.46 7.26 -4.56
CA GLY A 324 -14.74 7.40 -5.82
C GLY A 324 -14.00 6.14 -6.26
N GLY A 325 -13.89 5.13 -5.38
CA GLY A 325 -13.17 3.89 -5.66
C GLY A 325 -11.65 4.05 -5.68
N ARG A 326 -11.12 5.14 -5.11
CA ARG A 326 -9.68 5.39 -4.97
C ARG A 326 -9.07 4.68 -3.76
N ILE A 327 -9.92 4.34 -2.77
CA ILE A 327 -9.57 3.41 -1.69
C ILE A 327 -10.56 2.24 -1.66
N ASP A 328 -10.05 1.05 -1.36
CA ASP A 328 -10.77 -0.22 -1.38
C ASP A 328 -11.35 -0.59 0.00
N ALA A 329 -10.68 -0.10 1.03
CA ALA A 329 -10.96 -0.35 2.43
C ALA A 329 -10.59 0.89 3.26
N ALA A 330 -11.07 0.95 4.49
CA ALA A 330 -10.59 1.93 5.45
C ALA A 330 -10.76 1.47 6.90
N PHE A 331 -9.93 2.03 7.78
CA PHE A 331 -10.22 2.07 9.21
C PHE A 331 -11.24 3.17 9.47
N PHE A 332 -12.52 2.83 9.33
CA PHE A 332 -13.62 3.77 9.51
C PHE A 332 -13.86 4.02 11.00
N GLY A 333 -13.99 5.29 11.37
CA GLY A 333 -14.62 5.68 12.63
C GLY A 333 -16.11 5.31 12.62
N SER A 334 -16.72 5.19 13.79
CA SER A 334 -18.03 4.52 13.88
C SER A 334 -19.12 5.18 13.03
N PHE A 335 -19.17 6.52 13.01
CA PHE A 335 -20.15 7.26 12.20
C PHE A 335 -19.79 7.29 10.71
N THR A 336 -18.51 7.44 10.35
CA THR A 336 -18.06 7.30 8.95
C THR A 336 -18.37 5.91 8.39
N TYR A 337 -18.24 4.84 9.20
CA TYR A 337 -18.64 3.49 8.81
C TYR A 337 -20.15 3.43 8.54
N ALA A 338 -20.97 3.95 9.45
CA ALA A 338 -22.42 3.94 9.28
C ALA A 338 -22.88 4.66 8.00
N VAL A 339 -22.24 5.79 7.66
CA VAL A 339 -22.49 6.54 6.42
C VAL A 339 -22.06 5.71 5.19
N ALA A 340 -20.83 5.19 5.18
CA ALA A 340 -20.31 4.40 4.05
C ALA A 340 -21.07 3.08 3.84
N ASN A 341 -21.43 2.40 4.93
CA ASN A 341 -22.15 1.13 4.92
C ASN A 341 -23.61 1.31 4.42
N ALA A 342 -24.26 2.43 4.77
CA ALA A 342 -25.60 2.74 4.26
C ALA A 342 -25.63 2.93 2.73
N ALA A 343 -24.50 3.31 2.13
CA ALA A 343 -24.35 3.50 0.69
C ALA A 343 -24.01 2.19 -0.04
N ASP A 344 -23.03 1.43 0.44
CA ASP A 344 -22.39 0.36 -0.33
C ASP A 344 -22.36 -1.03 0.34
N SER A 345 -23.00 -1.22 1.50
CA SER A 345 -23.02 -2.49 2.25
C SER A 345 -21.62 -3.09 2.47
N LEU A 346 -20.84 -2.42 3.33
CA LEU A 346 -19.47 -2.77 3.66
C LEU A 346 -19.36 -4.11 4.39
N GLN A 347 -18.23 -4.79 4.22
CA GLN A 347 -17.86 -5.97 4.99
C GLN A 347 -16.90 -5.57 6.11
N LEU A 348 -17.36 -5.65 7.37
CA LEU A 348 -16.51 -5.43 8.55
C LEU A 348 -15.47 -6.54 8.67
N VAL A 349 -14.20 -6.18 8.84
CA VAL A 349 -13.08 -7.11 9.04
C VAL A 349 -12.83 -7.30 10.54
N ALA A 350 -12.34 -6.26 11.21
CA ALA A 350 -11.99 -6.31 12.63
C ALA A 350 -11.83 -4.88 13.20
N ARG A 351 -11.83 -4.78 14.53
CA ARG A 351 -11.52 -3.53 15.26
C ARG A 351 -10.46 -3.80 16.33
N PRO A 352 -9.65 -2.80 16.72
CA PRO A 352 -8.67 -2.98 17.78
C PRO A 352 -9.33 -3.14 19.16
N GLU A 353 -8.63 -3.81 20.07
CA GLU A 353 -8.96 -3.91 21.48
C GLU A 353 -7.73 -3.54 22.32
N ARG A 354 -7.91 -2.71 23.35
CA ARG A 354 -6.89 -2.37 24.36
C ARG A 354 -7.48 -2.58 25.75
N ALA A 355 -6.78 -3.30 26.61
CA ALA A 355 -7.18 -3.64 27.96
C ALA A 355 -8.61 -4.22 28.07
N GLY A 356 -9.01 -5.05 27.09
CA GLY A 356 -10.35 -5.64 27.03
C GLY A 356 -11.46 -4.69 26.56
N VAL A 357 -11.11 -3.51 26.06
CA VAL A 357 -12.05 -2.50 25.56
C VAL A 357 -11.82 -2.25 24.07
N SER A 358 -12.87 -2.39 23.27
CA SER A 358 -12.88 -2.17 21.80
C SER A 358 -13.91 -1.11 21.37
N THR A 359 -14.19 -0.19 22.29
CA THR A 359 -15.15 0.91 22.14
C THR A 359 -14.55 2.20 22.66
N TYR A 360 -15.08 3.33 22.20
CA TYR A 360 -14.72 4.66 22.71
C TYR A 360 -15.96 5.47 23.04
N LYS A 361 -15.76 6.56 23.77
CA LYS A 361 -16.79 7.58 24.04
C LYS A 361 -16.41 8.93 23.43
N GLY A 362 -17.43 9.66 23.00
CA GLY A 362 -17.31 11.09 22.74
C GLY A 362 -17.28 11.87 24.05
N LEU A 363 -16.41 12.87 24.14
CA LEU A 363 -16.27 13.79 25.26
C LEU A 363 -16.67 15.20 24.84
N ILE A 364 -17.26 15.95 25.77
CA ILE A 364 -17.29 17.42 25.73
C ILE A 364 -16.38 17.93 26.84
N LEU A 365 -15.39 18.73 26.48
CA LEU A 365 -14.31 19.21 27.33
C LEU A 365 -14.34 20.73 27.43
N ALA A 366 -13.90 21.27 28.57
CA ALA A 366 -13.59 22.68 28.76
C ALA A 366 -12.37 22.84 29.67
N ARG A 367 -11.78 24.04 29.72
CA ARG A 367 -10.74 24.32 30.72
C ARG A 367 -11.31 24.34 32.13
N ARG A 368 -10.58 23.77 33.08
CA ARG A 368 -10.96 23.75 34.50
C ARG A 368 -11.05 25.16 35.07
N ASP A 369 -10.21 26.10 34.65
CA ASP A 369 -10.24 27.49 35.12
C ASP A 369 -11.27 28.39 34.41
N SER A 370 -11.97 27.90 33.39
CA SER A 370 -12.92 28.70 32.58
C SER A 370 -14.23 29.06 33.29
N GLY A 371 -14.54 28.38 34.39
CA GLY A 371 -15.85 28.44 35.06
C GLY A 371 -16.97 27.65 34.35
N ILE A 372 -16.72 27.05 33.19
CA ILE A 372 -17.72 26.27 32.43
C ILE A 372 -17.90 24.88 33.06
N ARG A 373 -19.12 24.54 33.49
CA ARG A 373 -19.46 23.26 34.11
C ARG A 373 -20.72 22.63 33.56
N THR A 374 -21.64 23.42 33.05
CA THR A 374 -22.92 22.94 32.52
C THR A 374 -23.17 23.43 31.10
N VAL A 375 -24.26 22.96 30.48
CA VAL A 375 -24.69 23.42 29.16
C VAL A 375 -25.11 24.89 29.17
N GLU A 376 -25.61 25.40 30.30
CA GLU A 376 -25.98 26.81 30.48
C GLU A 376 -24.77 27.73 30.31
N ASP A 377 -23.61 27.32 30.85
CA ASP A 377 -22.36 28.08 30.79
C ASP A 377 -21.78 28.19 29.37
N LEU A 378 -22.22 27.32 28.45
CA LEU A 378 -21.78 27.31 27.06
C LEU A 378 -22.47 28.38 26.20
N ARG A 379 -23.51 29.05 26.69
CA ARG A 379 -24.23 30.06 25.90
C ARG A 379 -23.29 31.16 25.43
N GLY A 380 -23.25 31.39 24.11
CA GLY A 380 -22.39 32.41 23.50
C GLY A 380 -20.88 32.10 23.53
N LYS A 381 -20.47 30.88 23.92
CA LYS A 381 -19.06 30.47 23.96
C LYS A 381 -18.56 29.97 22.61
N ARG A 382 -17.24 29.98 22.42
CA ARG A 382 -16.53 29.41 21.27
C ARG A 382 -16.36 27.91 21.49
N PHE A 383 -16.82 27.11 20.54
CA PHE A 383 -16.80 25.65 20.64
C PHE A 383 -16.04 25.01 19.48
N SER A 384 -15.15 24.05 19.76
CA SER A 384 -14.53 23.23 18.69
C SER A 384 -15.26 21.90 18.48
N PHE A 385 -15.63 21.61 17.24
CA PHE A 385 -16.08 20.28 16.80
C PHE A 385 -15.04 19.65 15.87
N ILE A 386 -15.22 18.38 15.48
CA ILE A 386 -14.20 17.63 14.72
C ILE A 386 -14.53 17.58 13.23
N ALA A 387 -15.68 17.00 12.88
CA ALA A 387 -16.25 17.00 11.54
C ALA A 387 -17.68 16.48 11.67
N GLU A 388 -18.58 16.92 10.78
CA GLU A 388 -19.99 16.49 10.81
C GLU A 388 -20.18 14.97 10.66
N THR A 389 -19.19 14.29 10.09
CA THR A 389 -19.17 12.84 9.84
C THR A 389 -18.50 12.05 10.97
N THR A 390 -18.25 12.68 12.14
CA THR A 390 -17.71 11.99 13.32
C THR A 390 -18.80 11.62 14.34
N ALA A 391 -18.58 10.53 15.08
CA ALA A 391 -19.49 10.17 16.19
C ALA A 391 -19.43 11.19 17.35
N ALA A 392 -18.30 11.89 17.51
CA ALA A 392 -18.16 12.97 18.49
C ALA A 392 -19.10 14.14 18.17
N ASP A 393 -19.21 14.56 16.90
CA ASP A 393 -20.15 15.59 16.49
C ASP A 393 -21.61 15.14 16.60
N LEU A 394 -21.88 13.88 16.23
CA LEU A 394 -23.20 13.26 16.45
C LEU A 394 -23.59 13.32 17.94
N PHE A 395 -22.65 13.00 18.83
CA PHE A 395 -22.85 13.08 20.27
C PHE A 395 -23.10 14.50 20.75
N VAL A 396 -22.34 15.50 20.28
CA VAL A 396 -22.56 16.91 20.62
C VAL A 396 -24.00 17.31 20.29
N LYS A 397 -24.45 17.04 19.07
CA LYS A 397 -25.82 17.35 18.62
C LYS A 397 -26.88 16.66 19.49
N ALA A 398 -26.69 15.38 19.81
CA ALA A 398 -27.60 14.63 20.67
C ALA A 398 -27.63 15.19 22.10
N TRP A 399 -26.46 15.51 22.67
CA TRP A 399 -26.35 16.05 24.02
C TRP A 399 -27.08 17.40 24.13
N PHE A 400 -26.82 18.36 23.24
CA PHE A 400 -27.54 19.64 23.23
C PHE A 400 -29.06 19.45 23.08
N ARG A 401 -29.50 18.55 22.18
CA ARG A 401 -30.93 18.26 22.00
C ARG A 401 -31.60 17.72 23.25
N ARG A 402 -30.91 16.84 23.99
CA ARG A 402 -31.39 16.32 25.29
C ARG A 402 -31.47 17.40 26.37
N GLN A 403 -30.68 18.46 26.26
CA GLN A 403 -30.77 19.65 27.11
C GLN A 403 -31.82 20.67 26.63
N GLY A 404 -32.64 20.32 25.62
CA GLY A 404 -33.67 21.21 25.07
C GLY A 404 -33.15 22.25 24.06
N ILE A 405 -31.87 22.16 23.65
CA ILE A 405 -31.25 23.05 22.67
C ILE A 405 -31.28 22.35 21.31
N LYS A 406 -32.12 22.85 20.39
CA LYS A 406 -32.34 22.19 19.09
C LYS A 406 -31.12 22.26 18.17
N GLU A 407 -30.55 23.46 18.03
CA GLU A 407 -29.43 23.74 17.14
C GLU A 407 -28.29 24.37 17.96
N PRO A 408 -27.16 23.65 18.16
CA PRO A 408 -26.02 24.17 18.91
C PRO A 408 -25.46 25.49 18.35
N ALA A 409 -25.51 25.66 17.02
CA ALA A 409 -25.04 26.85 16.33
C ALA A 409 -25.80 28.14 16.72
N ASP A 410 -27.09 28.02 17.09
CA ASP A 410 -27.90 29.16 17.54
C ASP A 410 -27.66 29.51 19.02
N TYR A 411 -27.06 28.57 19.77
CA TYR A 411 -26.85 28.68 21.21
C TYR A 411 -25.43 29.13 21.57
N LEU A 412 -24.45 28.66 20.79
CA LEU A 412 -23.04 28.96 20.92
C LEU A 412 -22.70 30.29 20.22
N GLY A 413 -21.60 30.91 20.62
CA GLY A 413 -21.14 32.17 19.99
C GLY A 413 -20.38 31.93 18.70
N SER A 414 -19.67 30.81 18.60
CA SER A 414 -19.09 30.31 17.35
C SER A 414 -18.80 28.81 17.45
N MET A 415 -18.83 28.14 16.32
CA MET A 415 -18.44 26.74 16.17
C MET A 415 -17.32 26.64 15.14
N GLN A 416 -16.25 25.93 15.48
CA GLN A 416 -15.07 25.82 14.62
C GLN A 416 -14.66 24.35 14.45
N ASP A 417 -14.38 23.99 13.21
CA ASP A 417 -13.84 22.67 12.87
C ASP A 417 -12.35 22.61 13.29
N ALA A 418 -12.01 21.61 14.10
CA ALA A 418 -10.66 21.36 14.57
C ALA A 418 -9.82 20.48 13.62
N GLY A 419 -10.44 19.77 12.68
CA GLY A 419 -9.82 18.81 11.77
C GLY A 419 -9.47 17.47 12.45
N SER A 420 -8.97 17.49 13.68
CA SER A 420 -8.64 16.29 14.46
C SER A 420 -9.04 16.39 15.92
N HIS A 421 -9.20 15.23 16.58
CA HIS A 421 -9.49 15.15 18.01
C HIS A 421 -8.39 15.79 18.86
N GLU A 422 -7.12 15.57 18.52
CA GLU A 422 -5.99 16.18 19.22
C GLU A 422 -6.02 17.71 19.07
N ALA A 423 -6.24 18.23 17.85
CA ALA A 423 -6.30 19.67 17.61
C ALA A 423 -7.40 20.34 18.43
N SER A 424 -8.58 19.70 18.57
CA SER A 424 -9.66 20.21 19.41
C SER A 424 -9.23 20.36 20.88
N ILE A 425 -8.58 19.33 21.44
CA ILE A 425 -8.07 19.38 22.83
C ILE A 425 -7.02 20.49 22.98
N ARG A 426 -6.10 20.63 22.03
CA ARG A 426 -5.06 21.69 22.03
C ARG A 426 -5.66 23.10 21.97
N ARG A 427 -6.71 23.30 21.17
CA ARG A 427 -7.43 24.59 21.08
C ARG A 427 -8.15 24.95 22.38
N ILE A 428 -8.66 23.96 23.11
CA ILE A 428 -9.24 24.17 24.45
C ILE A 428 -8.14 24.58 25.43
N LEU A 429 -7.03 23.83 25.50
CA LEU A 429 -5.92 24.11 26.41
C LEU A 429 -5.33 25.50 26.20
N SER A 430 -5.09 25.89 24.95
CA SER A 430 -4.56 27.21 24.59
C SER A 430 -5.56 28.37 24.80
N GLY A 431 -6.84 28.08 25.02
CA GLY A 431 -7.90 29.10 25.15
C GLY A 431 -8.32 29.73 23.81
N GLU A 432 -7.95 29.13 22.68
CA GLU A 432 -8.44 29.50 21.34
C GLU A 432 -9.96 29.27 21.22
N VAL A 433 -10.47 28.24 21.91
CA VAL A 433 -11.89 27.99 22.14
C VAL A 433 -12.15 27.79 23.64
N ASP A 434 -13.41 27.94 24.05
CA ASP A 434 -13.79 27.84 25.46
C ASP A 434 -14.15 26.42 25.87
N ALA A 435 -14.68 25.63 24.93
CA ALA A 435 -15.01 24.21 25.09
C ALA A 435 -14.91 23.49 23.74
N GLY A 436 -14.96 22.17 23.74
CA GLY A 436 -14.95 21.40 22.49
C GLY A 436 -15.15 19.92 22.66
N ALA A 437 -15.31 19.22 21.54
CA ALA A 437 -15.53 17.78 21.51
C ALA A 437 -14.25 17.01 21.18
N ALA A 438 -14.12 15.80 21.74
CA ALA A 438 -13.01 14.90 21.43
C ALA A 438 -13.40 13.42 21.65
N LYS A 439 -12.51 12.50 21.29
CA LYS A 439 -12.60 11.07 21.58
C LYS A 439 -11.82 10.77 22.85
N ASP A 440 -12.39 9.98 23.76
CA ASP A 440 -11.74 9.60 25.02
C ASP A 440 -10.41 8.87 24.80
N LEU A 441 -10.29 8.00 23.79
CA LEU A 441 -9.02 7.33 23.46
C LEU A 441 -7.91 8.32 23.05
N VAL A 442 -8.25 9.41 22.37
CA VAL A 442 -7.28 10.45 22.01
C VAL A 442 -6.92 11.29 23.24
N TYR A 443 -7.90 11.61 24.07
CA TYR A 443 -7.66 12.29 25.34
C TYR A 443 -6.74 11.48 26.26
N SER A 444 -7.02 10.19 26.48
CA SER A 444 -6.19 9.29 27.28
C SER A 444 -4.75 9.19 26.75
N ARG A 445 -4.55 9.15 25.43
CA ARG A 445 -3.21 9.17 24.83
C ARG A 445 -2.46 10.47 25.13
N LEU A 446 -3.14 11.62 25.07
CA LEU A 446 -2.52 12.88 25.43
C LEU A 446 -2.11 12.93 26.90
N LEU A 447 -2.90 12.34 27.82
CA LEU A 447 -2.53 12.23 29.23
C LEU A 447 -1.28 11.35 29.44
N GLU A 448 -1.13 10.28 28.66
CA GLU A 448 0.06 9.43 28.69
C GLU A 448 1.32 10.17 28.22
N MET A 449 1.18 11.03 27.20
CA MET A 449 2.29 11.80 26.62
C MET A 449 2.66 13.06 27.43
N GLU A 450 1.66 13.71 28.01
CA GLU A 450 1.79 14.97 28.74
C GLU A 450 1.08 14.89 30.10
N PRO A 451 1.73 14.26 31.10
CA PRO A 451 1.20 14.19 32.46
C PRO A 451 0.97 15.59 33.03
N GLY A 452 -0.23 15.86 33.53
CA GLY A 452 -0.63 17.15 34.10
C GLY A 452 -1.81 17.80 33.37
N ILE A 453 -2.06 17.46 32.10
CA ILE A 453 -3.20 17.97 31.33
C ILE A 453 -4.54 17.64 32.00
N GLU A 454 -4.65 16.52 32.73
CA GLU A 454 -5.85 16.11 33.45
C GLU A 454 -6.29 17.14 34.52
N SER A 455 -5.33 17.91 35.03
CA SER A 455 -5.59 18.98 35.99
C SER A 455 -6.10 20.25 35.32
N GLU A 456 -5.88 20.42 34.02
CA GLU A 456 -6.24 21.62 33.25
C GLU A 456 -7.63 21.52 32.60
N LEU A 457 -8.14 20.31 32.40
CA LEU A 457 -9.41 20.07 31.69
C LEU A 457 -10.50 19.53 32.61
N VAL A 458 -11.76 19.78 32.23
CA VAL A 458 -12.95 19.19 32.84
C VAL A 458 -13.81 18.55 31.75
N ILE A 459 -14.30 17.34 32.02
CA ILE A 459 -15.27 16.63 31.18
C ILE A 459 -16.68 17.10 31.57
N LEU A 460 -17.37 17.75 30.64
CA LEU A 460 -18.74 18.22 30.81
C LEU A 460 -19.78 17.11 30.53
N ALA A 461 -19.47 16.23 29.57
CA ALA A 461 -20.35 15.14 29.19
C ALA A 461 -19.59 14.01 28.48
N GLU A 462 -20.13 12.79 28.58
CA GLU A 462 -19.66 11.60 27.87
C GLU A 462 -20.80 10.94 27.09
N SER A 463 -20.48 10.34 25.95
CA SER A 463 -21.45 9.55 25.17
C SER A 463 -21.63 8.14 25.72
N GLU A 464 -22.69 7.45 25.26
CA GLU A 464 -22.70 5.98 25.28
C GLU A 464 -21.52 5.46 24.42
N PRO A 465 -20.93 4.31 24.79
CA PRO A 465 -19.82 3.75 24.02
C PRO A 465 -20.28 3.34 22.62
N VAL A 466 -19.41 3.60 21.65
CA VAL A 466 -19.54 3.17 20.25
C VAL A 466 -18.29 2.37 19.84
N PRO A 467 -18.39 1.48 18.84
CA PRO A 467 -17.24 0.68 18.37
C PRO A 467 -16.05 1.54 17.98
N ASP A 468 -14.84 1.10 18.32
CA ASP A 468 -13.61 1.74 17.82
C ASP A 468 -13.44 1.60 16.31
N ASN A 469 -12.48 2.32 15.76
CA ASN A 469 -12.27 2.42 14.32
C ASN A 469 -12.03 1.02 13.74
N ALA A 470 -12.97 0.57 12.91
CA ALA A 470 -12.97 -0.78 12.37
C ALA A 470 -12.46 -0.78 10.94
N LEU A 471 -11.61 -1.74 10.61
CA LEU A 471 -11.31 -2.03 9.21
C LEU A 471 -12.57 -2.59 8.57
N ALA A 472 -13.02 -1.95 7.49
CA ALA A 472 -14.07 -2.47 6.64
C ALA A 472 -13.65 -2.36 5.18
N ILE A 473 -14.08 -3.33 4.37
CA ILE A 473 -13.76 -3.38 2.95
C ILE A 473 -15.03 -3.32 2.10
N ARG A 474 -14.89 -2.84 0.88
CA ARG A 474 -15.94 -2.94 -0.14
C ARG A 474 -16.31 -4.41 -0.37
N ASN A 475 -17.59 -4.67 -0.57
CA ASN A 475 -18.04 -6.01 -0.98
C ASN A 475 -17.33 -6.42 -2.28
N THR A 476 -16.64 -7.56 -2.23
CA THR A 476 -15.54 -7.98 -3.13
C THR A 476 -15.95 -8.31 -4.56
N THR A 477 -17.23 -8.24 -4.92
CA THR A 477 -17.69 -8.32 -6.32
C THR A 477 -17.21 -7.15 -7.19
N ARG A 478 -16.68 -6.07 -6.59
CA ARG A 478 -16.26 -4.85 -7.31
C ARG A 478 -14.74 -4.65 -7.44
N LEU A 479 -13.91 -5.22 -6.57
CA LEU A 479 -12.44 -5.01 -6.63
C LEU A 479 -11.82 -5.57 -7.93
N ILE A 480 -12.46 -6.58 -8.52
CA ILE A 480 -12.07 -7.17 -9.81
C ILE A 480 -12.68 -6.40 -10.99
N CYS A 481 -13.84 -5.77 -10.81
CA CYS A 481 -14.63 -5.21 -11.91
C CYS A 481 -14.34 -3.74 -12.29
N VAL A 482 -13.43 -3.03 -11.60
CA VAL A 482 -13.02 -1.68 -12.04
C VAL A 482 -12.07 -1.74 -13.25
N ARG A 483 -11.42 -2.89 -13.49
CA ARG A 483 -10.48 -3.11 -14.62
C ARG A 483 -10.87 -4.22 -15.59
N CYS A 484 -11.97 -4.92 -15.36
CA CYS A 484 -12.49 -5.89 -16.33
C CYS A 484 -13.52 -5.21 -17.24
N HIS A 485 -13.06 -4.58 -18.32
CA HIS A 485 -13.96 -4.36 -19.45
C HIS A 485 -14.20 -5.71 -20.14
N GLN A 486 -15.42 -6.22 -19.95
CA GLN A 486 -16.12 -7.24 -20.73
C GLN A 486 -15.48 -8.64 -20.84
N ASP A 487 -15.78 -9.53 -19.89
CA ASP A 487 -16.28 -10.88 -20.21
C ASP A 487 -16.84 -11.55 -18.93
N GLU A 488 -18.16 -11.44 -18.68
CA GLU A 488 -18.83 -12.13 -17.56
C GLU A 488 -18.86 -13.66 -17.73
N SER A 489 -18.46 -14.19 -18.90
CA SER A 489 -18.57 -15.62 -19.22
C SER A 489 -17.35 -16.46 -18.85
N LYS A 490 -16.22 -15.84 -18.49
CA LYS A 490 -15.02 -16.51 -17.99
C LYS A 490 -14.87 -16.17 -16.53
N GLY A 491 -15.47 -16.97 -15.65
CA GLY A 491 -15.39 -16.79 -14.21
C GLY A 491 -13.96 -16.54 -13.73
N ALA A 492 -13.63 -15.27 -13.51
CA ALA A 492 -12.48 -14.89 -12.74
C ALA A 492 -12.72 -15.43 -11.33
N VAL A 493 -11.92 -16.41 -10.92
CA VAL A 493 -11.93 -16.87 -9.53
C VAL A 493 -11.47 -15.67 -8.70
N PRO A 494 -12.33 -15.08 -7.84
CA PRO A 494 -11.86 -14.07 -6.90
C PRO A 494 -10.75 -14.71 -6.08
N PRO A 495 -9.61 -14.04 -5.80
CA PRO A 495 -8.66 -14.61 -4.87
C PRO A 495 -9.42 -14.92 -3.59
N ALA A 496 -9.17 -16.12 -3.06
CA ALA A 496 -9.82 -16.69 -1.88
C ALA A 496 -10.21 -15.57 -0.89
N ASN A 497 -11.52 -15.32 -0.77
CA ASN A 497 -12.18 -14.33 0.06
C ASN A 497 -11.22 -13.31 0.74
N LEU A 498 -10.83 -12.23 0.06
CA LEU A 498 -9.96 -11.15 0.60
C LEU A 498 -10.40 -10.69 2.01
N HIS A 499 -11.71 -10.63 2.24
CA HIS A 499 -12.27 -10.40 3.56
C HIS A 499 -11.76 -11.42 4.59
N ALA A 500 -11.84 -12.72 4.29
CA ALA A 500 -11.32 -13.77 5.16
C ALA A 500 -9.80 -13.69 5.36
N LEU A 501 -9.03 -13.33 4.32
CA LEU A 501 -7.58 -13.14 4.45
C LEU A 501 -7.26 -11.99 5.42
N LEU A 502 -7.93 -10.85 5.29
CA LEU A 502 -7.76 -9.72 6.20
C LEU A 502 -8.23 -10.04 7.62
N VAL A 503 -9.34 -10.79 7.76
CA VAL A 503 -9.81 -11.28 9.07
C VAL A 503 -8.75 -12.19 9.68
N GLU A 504 -8.27 -13.20 8.95
CA GLU A 504 -7.27 -14.15 9.43
C GLU A 504 -5.97 -13.44 9.82
N ALA A 505 -5.49 -12.51 8.99
CA ALA A 505 -4.33 -11.69 9.25
C ALA A 505 -4.50 -10.91 10.56
N LEU A 506 -5.59 -10.16 10.75
CA LEU A 506 -5.76 -9.37 11.97
C LEU A 506 -6.00 -10.23 13.21
N MET A 507 -6.70 -11.37 13.10
CA MET A 507 -6.94 -12.29 14.22
C MET A 507 -5.66 -13.01 14.68
N LYS A 508 -4.70 -13.24 13.78
CA LYS A 508 -3.41 -13.88 14.09
C LYS A 508 -2.29 -12.89 14.43
N LEU A 509 -2.57 -11.59 14.39
CA LEU A 509 -1.54 -10.57 14.57
C LEU A 509 -0.82 -10.70 15.92
N GLU A 510 -1.52 -11.01 17.01
CA GLU A 510 -0.92 -11.16 18.35
C GLU A 510 0.17 -12.25 18.40
N SER A 511 0.03 -13.32 17.61
CA SER A 511 0.98 -14.44 17.57
C SER A 511 2.04 -14.32 16.47
N HIS A 512 1.98 -13.29 15.63
CA HIS A 512 2.97 -13.03 14.59
C HIS A 512 4.29 -12.48 15.19
N PRO A 513 5.48 -12.81 14.66
CA PRO A 513 6.75 -12.27 15.15
C PRO A 513 6.80 -10.73 15.24
N ASP A 514 6.28 -10.04 14.21
CA ASP A 514 6.18 -8.57 14.20
C ASP A 514 4.94 -8.03 14.91
N GLY A 515 4.03 -8.93 15.30
CA GLY A 515 2.73 -8.65 15.89
C GLY A 515 2.75 -7.63 17.03
N PRO A 516 3.53 -7.88 18.10
CA PRO A 516 3.63 -6.97 19.24
C PRO A 516 4.05 -5.55 18.85
N ALA A 517 4.97 -5.40 17.88
CA ALA A 517 5.43 -4.08 17.43
C ALA A 517 4.34 -3.34 16.64
N VAL A 518 3.63 -4.05 15.76
CA VAL A 518 2.50 -3.51 14.99
C VAL A 518 1.36 -3.08 15.93
N LEU A 519 1.00 -3.95 16.87
CA LEU A 519 -0.06 -3.71 17.86
C LEU A 519 0.28 -2.52 18.76
N ALA A 520 1.51 -2.43 19.27
CA ALA A 520 1.98 -1.29 20.04
C ALA A 520 1.91 0.03 19.24
N ALA A 521 2.28 0.02 17.96
CA ALA A 521 2.24 1.21 17.10
C ALA A 521 0.81 1.76 16.91
N VAL A 522 -0.17 0.87 16.69
CA VAL A 522 -1.57 1.29 16.56
C VAL A 522 -2.24 1.54 17.91
N GLY A 523 -1.63 1.11 19.02
CA GLY A 523 -2.13 1.29 20.38
C GLY A 523 -3.21 0.27 20.75
N ALA A 524 -3.05 -0.98 20.32
CA ALA A 524 -3.94 -2.11 20.58
C ALA A 524 -3.15 -3.27 21.22
N ASP A 525 -3.85 -4.15 21.92
CA ASP A 525 -3.31 -5.43 22.40
C ASP A 525 -3.62 -6.57 21.43
N ARG A 526 -4.73 -6.45 20.69
CA ARG A 526 -5.16 -7.39 19.63
C ARG A 526 -6.26 -6.77 18.77
N PHE A 527 -6.71 -7.51 17.76
CA PHE A 527 -7.93 -7.22 17.01
C PHE A 527 -9.03 -8.21 17.36
N VAL A 528 -10.28 -7.73 17.35
CA VAL A 528 -11.47 -8.53 17.64
C VAL A 528 -12.50 -8.41 16.51
N SER A 529 -13.31 -9.44 16.34
CA SER A 529 -14.42 -9.43 15.38
C SER A 529 -15.41 -8.31 15.71
N THR A 530 -16.05 -7.76 14.69
CA THR A 530 -17.11 -6.77 14.87
C THR A 530 -18.22 -6.97 13.85
N THR A 531 -19.45 -6.67 14.26
CA THR A 531 -20.65 -6.82 13.44
C THR A 531 -21.49 -5.55 13.46
N ASN A 532 -22.52 -5.48 12.60
CA ASN A 532 -23.41 -4.31 12.55
C ASN A 532 -24.18 -4.10 13.88
N GLU A 533 -24.41 -5.15 14.66
CA GLU A 533 -25.07 -5.08 15.96
C GLU A 533 -24.26 -4.25 16.98
N ASP A 534 -22.92 -4.28 16.90
CA ASP A 534 -22.05 -3.48 17.78
C ASP A 534 -22.33 -1.98 17.68
N TYR A 535 -22.87 -1.52 16.55
CA TYR A 535 -23.15 -0.11 16.25
C TYR A 535 -24.55 0.31 16.72
N ALA A 536 -25.27 -0.50 17.50
CA ALA A 536 -26.65 -0.22 17.91
C ALA A 536 -26.82 1.12 18.65
N ASN A 537 -25.87 1.49 19.53
CA ASN A 537 -25.89 2.77 20.25
C ASN A 537 -25.75 3.96 19.29
N LEU A 538 -24.84 3.84 18.32
CA LEU A 538 -24.66 4.84 17.27
C LEU A 538 -25.95 5.00 16.45
N TYR A 539 -26.53 3.90 15.95
CA TYR A 539 -27.76 3.95 15.16
C TYR A 539 -28.96 4.47 15.95
N ARG A 540 -29.00 4.28 17.27
CA ARG A 540 -30.00 4.90 18.15
C ARG A 540 -29.86 6.42 18.14
N MET A 541 -28.64 6.92 18.27
CA MET A 541 -28.33 8.35 18.23
C MET A 541 -28.64 8.97 16.86
N VAL A 542 -28.35 8.27 15.77
CA VAL A 542 -28.73 8.69 14.40
C VAL A 542 -30.25 8.84 14.26
N ARG A 543 -31.02 7.87 14.78
CA ARG A 543 -32.50 7.92 14.77
C ARG A 543 -33.06 9.04 15.64
N GLU A 544 -32.50 9.23 16.84
CA GLU A 544 -32.85 10.34 17.75
C GLU A 544 -32.65 11.69 17.07
N LEU A 545 -31.60 11.80 16.26
CA LEU A 545 -31.29 13.03 15.56
C LEU A 545 -32.07 13.23 14.25
N GLY A 546 -32.76 12.20 13.76
CA GLY A 546 -33.49 12.24 12.49
C GLY A 546 -32.58 12.32 11.27
N ILE A 547 -31.35 11.79 11.37
CA ILE A 547 -30.37 11.87 10.29
C ILE A 547 -30.60 10.75 9.30
N ASP A 548 -30.73 11.10 8.02
CA ASP A 548 -30.67 10.16 6.91
C ASP A 548 -29.21 9.92 6.51
N LEU A 549 -28.74 8.68 6.72
CA LEU A 549 -27.36 8.29 6.42
C LEU A 549 -27.05 8.31 4.92
N LYS A 550 -28.05 8.08 4.05
CA LYS A 550 -27.83 7.98 2.59
C LYS A 550 -27.62 9.33 1.92
N SER A 551 -28.15 10.40 2.51
CA SER A 551 -27.98 11.77 1.99
C SER A 551 -26.73 12.48 2.52
N ARG A 552 -26.00 11.86 3.45
CA ARG A 552 -24.75 12.43 4.00
C ARG A 552 -23.60 12.21 3.02
N ARG A 553 -22.91 13.32 2.71
CA ARG A 553 -21.60 13.32 2.05
C ARG A 553 -20.54 13.06 3.11
#